data_AF-A0A329BF47-F1
#
_entry.id   AF-A0A329BF47-F1
#
_cell.length_a   1.000
_cell.length_b   1.000
_cell.length_c   1.000
_cell.angle_alpha   90.00
_cell.angle_beta   90.00
_cell.angle_gamma   90.00
#
_symmetry.space_group_name_H-M   'P 1'
#
loop_
_entity.id
_entity.type
_entity.pdbx_description
1 polymer ?
#
loop_
_entity_poly.entity_id
_entity_poly.type
_entity_poly.pdbx_seq_one_letter_code
_entity_poly.pdbx_strand_id
1 'polypeptide(L)'
;MTSDGLGLVPTDSAGPVRGLTQADFLRILSTQLTFQDPMKPMDSTRFMAQMAQFSALEQSRQSNDRLDTLLAFQSAQQSLGLIGRTVEVSQASGTLTEQVTTLSFAAGRPALTVKTVEGEWLSGLSLSQIAVVR
;
A
#
# COMPACT_ATOMS: atom_id res chain seq x y z
N MET A 1 -0.77 -29.46 -56.24
CA MET A 1 -1.27 -28.48 -55.26
C MET A 1 -0.61 -28.81 -53.92
N THR A 2 0.37 -27.98 -53.57
CA THR A 2 0.93 -27.62 -52.25
C THR A 2 1.34 -28.70 -51.23
N SER A 3 2.64 -28.60 -50.93
CA SER A 3 3.50 -29.21 -49.91
C SER A 3 3.25 -28.76 -48.46
N ASP A 4 3.94 -29.45 -47.55
CA ASP A 4 4.49 -28.95 -46.28
C ASP A 4 3.55 -28.78 -45.06
N GLY A 5 3.34 -29.89 -44.35
CA GLY A 5 2.86 -29.89 -42.96
C GLY A 5 4.03 -29.76 -42.00
N LEU A 6 4.48 -28.53 -41.77
CA LEU A 6 5.57 -28.15 -40.88
C LEU A 6 5.35 -28.64 -39.44
N GLY A 7 6.41 -29.25 -38.89
CA GLY A 7 6.51 -29.70 -37.51
C GLY A 7 6.38 -28.57 -36.50
N LEU A 8 5.76 -28.91 -35.38
CA LEU A 8 5.53 -28.06 -34.22
C LEU A 8 6.87 -27.59 -33.63
N VAL A 9 7.12 -26.29 -33.67
CA VAL A 9 8.24 -25.64 -32.98
C VAL A 9 7.97 -25.69 -31.46
N PRO A 10 8.96 -26.05 -30.62
CA PRO A 10 8.80 -25.96 -29.18
C PRO A 10 8.75 -24.47 -28.76
N THR A 11 7.62 -24.03 -28.21
CA THR A 11 7.51 -22.74 -27.53
C THR A 11 8.23 -22.82 -26.19
N ASP A 12 9.48 -22.35 -26.16
CA ASP A 12 10.22 -22.12 -24.93
C ASP A 12 9.45 -21.08 -24.10
N SER A 13 8.83 -21.57 -23.02
CA SER A 13 8.04 -20.79 -22.09
C SER A 13 8.98 -20.22 -21.04
N ALA A 14 9.66 -19.13 -21.37
CA ALA A 14 10.35 -18.31 -20.37
C ALA A 14 9.30 -17.73 -19.42
N GLY A 15 9.18 -18.32 -18.23
CA GLY A 15 8.24 -17.89 -17.18
C GLY A 15 8.47 -16.45 -16.74
N PRO A 16 7.46 -15.81 -16.12
CA PRO A 16 7.55 -14.42 -15.69
C PRO A 16 8.67 -14.26 -14.65
N VAL A 17 9.73 -13.55 -15.04
CA VAL A 17 10.84 -13.15 -14.16
C VAL A 17 10.27 -12.19 -13.12
N ARG A 18 9.85 -12.74 -11.97
CA ARG A 18 9.41 -11.98 -10.81
C ARG A 18 10.63 -11.37 -10.13
N GLY A 19 10.71 -10.04 -10.14
CA GLY A 19 11.52 -9.28 -9.19
C GLY A 19 12.96 -9.00 -9.61
N LEU A 20 13.19 -8.51 -10.83
CA LEU A 20 14.45 -7.80 -11.11
C LEU A 20 14.41 -6.46 -10.39
N THR A 21 15.32 -6.26 -9.45
CA THR A 21 15.46 -4.98 -8.72
C THR A 21 16.25 -3.97 -9.55
N GLN A 22 16.21 -2.69 -9.18
CA GLN A 22 17.05 -1.64 -9.78
C GLN A 22 18.55 -2.00 -9.74
N ALA A 23 18.98 -2.75 -8.72
CA ALA A 23 20.36 -3.22 -8.60
C ALA A 23 20.70 -4.33 -9.62
N ASP A 24 19.77 -5.26 -9.86
CA ASP A 24 19.91 -6.29 -10.89
C ASP A 24 19.93 -5.66 -12.29
N PHE A 25 19.18 -4.57 -12.49
CA PHE A 25 19.21 -3.75 -13.70
C PHE A 25 20.57 -3.07 -13.93
N LEU A 26 21.15 -2.41 -12.92
CA LEU A 26 22.48 -1.78 -13.05
C LEU A 26 23.57 -2.82 -13.37
N ARG A 27 23.42 -4.03 -12.83
CA ARG A 27 24.32 -5.16 -13.11
C ARG A 27 24.19 -5.63 -14.56
N ILE A 28 22.97 -5.77 -15.08
CA ILE A 28 22.71 -6.13 -16.48
C ILE A 28 23.22 -5.01 -17.42
N LEU A 29 22.99 -3.74 -17.11
CA LEU A 29 23.46 -2.59 -17.89
C LEU A 29 25.00 -2.55 -17.96
N SER A 30 25.67 -2.74 -16.83
CA SER A 30 27.14 -2.85 -16.77
C SER A 30 27.65 -4.03 -17.60
N THR A 31 26.93 -5.15 -17.58
CA THR A 31 27.32 -6.36 -18.33
C THR A 31 27.15 -6.15 -19.85
N GLN A 32 26.07 -5.49 -20.27
CA GLN A 32 25.83 -5.17 -21.69
C GLN A 32 26.80 -4.12 -22.24
N LEU A 33 27.14 -3.09 -21.47
CA LEU A 33 28.19 -2.11 -21.83
C LEU A 33 29.58 -2.75 -22.04
N THR A 34 29.83 -3.88 -21.37
CA THR A 34 31.12 -4.59 -21.41
C THR A 34 31.19 -5.63 -22.54
N PHE A 35 30.06 -6.15 -23.04
CA PHE A 35 30.02 -7.33 -23.92
C PHE A 35 29.07 -7.26 -25.15
N GLN A 36 28.48 -6.11 -25.50
CA GLN A 36 27.55 -6.05 -26.65
C GLN A 36 28.29 -6.05 -28.00
N ASP A 37 28.20 -7.18 -28.71
CA ASP A 37 28.40 -7.30 -30.17
C ASP A 37 27.25 -6.55 -30.91
N PRO A 38 27.54 -5.59 -31.79
CA PRO A 38 26.59 -4.59 -32.33
C PRO A 38 25.37 -5.11 -33.13
N MET A 39 25.22 -6.41 -33.37
CA MET A 39 24.18 -6.93 -34.28
C MET A 39 22.80 -7.23 -33.67
N LYS A 40 22.57 -7.08 -32.35
CA LYS A 40 21.21 -7.24 -31.74
C LYS A 40 20.86 -6.25 -30.62
N PRO A 41 20.63 -4.95 -30.91
CA PRO A 41 20.38 -3.93 -29.88
C PRO A 41 18.91 -3.82 -29.40
N MET A 42 17.97 -4.58 -29.97
CA MET A 42 16.54 -4.22 -29.88
C MET A 42 15.77 -4.74 -28.65
N ASP A 43 16.22 -5.82 -28.01
CA ASP A 43 15.49 -6.41 -26.86
C ASP A 43 15.69 -5.61 -25.56
N SER A 44 16.91 -5.10 -25.37
CA SER A 44 17.33 -4.38 -24.16
C SER A 44 16.57 -3.07 -23.93
N THR A 45 16.24 -2.34 -25.00
CA THR A 45 15.57 -1.04 -24.91
C THR A 45 14.09 -1.16 -24.56
N ARG A 46 13.39 -2.17 -25.11
CA ARG A 46 11.98 -2.43 -24.79
C ARG A 46 11.82 -2.92 -23.36
N PHE A 47 12.72 -3.81 -22.92
CA PHE A 47 12.78 -4.27 -21.54
C PHE A 47 13.08 -3.12 -20.56
N MET A 48 13.99 -2.21 -20.92
CA MET A 48 14.30 -1.00 -20.14
C MET A 48 13.08 -0.09 -19.97
N ALA A 49 12.31 0.15 -21.05
CA ALA A 49 11.09 0.95 -20.97
C ALA A 49 10.05 0.33 -20.01
N GLN A 50 9.89 -1.00 -20.02
CA GLN A 50 8.98 -1.71 -19.13
C GLN A 50 9.46 -1.70 -17.67
N MET A 51 10.76 -1.84 -17.43
CA MET A 51 11.34 -1.74 -16.09
C MET A 51 11.24 -0.32 -15.50
N ALA A 52 11.44 0.72 -16.33
CA ALA A 52 11.24 2.10 -15.90
C ALA A 52 9.78 2.37 -15.51
N GLN A 53 8.83 1.84 -16.29
CA GLN A 53 7.40 1.91 -15.97
C GLN A 53 7.08 1.17 -14.65
N PHE A 54 7.61 -0.03 -14.47
CA PHE A 54 7.40 -0.80 -13.23
C PHE A 54 8.04 -0.12 -12.02
N SER A 55 9.26 0.40 -12.15
CA SER A 55 9.96 1.11 -11.07
C SER A 55 9.24 2.40 -10.68
N ALA A 56 8.68 3.13 -11.65
CA ALA A 56 7.85 4.30 -11.39
C ALA A 56 6.56 3.94 -10.65
N LEU A 57 5.91 2.83 -11.04
CA LEU A 57 4.73 2.33 -10.35
C LEU A 57 5.06 1.90 -8.92
N GLU A 58 6.15 1.15 -8.72
CA GLU A 58 6.60 0.70 -7.41
C GLU A 58 6.97 1.88 -6.50
N GLN A 59 7.68 2.88 -7.02
CA GLN A 59 7.97 4.11 -6.30
C GLN A 59 6.68 4.87 -5.92
N SER A 60 5.69 4.88 -6.80
CA SER A 60 4.37 5.46 -6.50
C SER A 60 3.65 4.70 -5.39
N ARG A 61 3.64 3.35 -5.44
CA ARG A 61 3.07 2.51 -4.39
C ARG A 61 3.76 2.75 -3.05
N GLN A 62 5.09 2.72 -3.00
CA GLN A 62 5.83 3.01 -1.77
C GLN A 62 5.57 4.42 -1.23
N SER A 63 5.35 5.39 -2.11
CA SER A 63 5.01 6.74 -1.68
C SER A 63 3.61 6.79 -1.06
N ASN A 64 2.64 6.10 -1.65
CA ASN A 64 1.30 5.96 -1.08
C ASN A 64 1.33 5.25 0.28
N ASP A 65 2.09 4.15 0.41
CA ASP A 65 2.21 3.42 1.68
C ASP A 65 2.84 4.30 2.80
N ARG A 66 3.83 5.13 2.44
CA ARG A 66 4.41 6.12 3.37
C ARG A 66 3.39 7.19 3.76
N LEU A 67 2.58 7.68 2.82
CA LEU A 67 1.51 8.64 3.11
C LEU A 67 0.45 8.04 4.04
N ASP A 68 0.03 6.81 3.80
CA ASP A 68 -0.92 6.10 4.66
C ASP A 68 -0.38 5.94 6.09
N THR A 69 0.93 5.64 6.21
CA THR A 69 1.61 5.57 7.52
C THR A 69 1.62 6.93 8.24
N LEU A 70 1.87 8.02 7.52
CA LEU A 70 1.84 9.37 8.10
C LEU A 70 0.42 9.77 8.56
N LEU A 71 -0.61 9.45 7.77
CA LEU A 71 -2.00 9.69 8.14
C LEU A 71 -2.40 8.86 9.37
N ALA A 72 -1.98 7.60 9.44
CA ALA A 72 -2.17 6.74 10.60
C ALA A 72 -1.51 7.34 11.85
N PHE A 73 -0.27 7.81 11.74
CA PHE A 73 0.42 8.48 12.84
C PHE A 73 -0.28 9.77 13.29
N GLN A 74 -0.68 10.63 12.35
CA GLN A 74 -1.40 11.87 12.67
C GLN A 74 -2.72 11.60 13.39
N SER A 75 -3.51 10.64 12.90
CA SER A 75 -4.77 10.25 13.53
C SER A 75 -4.54 9.63 14.92
N ALA A 76 -3.48 8.85 15.10
CA ALA A 76 -3.09 8.31 16.41
C ALA A 76 -2.78 9.42 17.41
N GLN A 77 -2.00 10.43 17.01
CA GLN A 77 -1.67 11.59 17.85
C GLN A 77 -2.92 12.37 18.28
N GLN A 78 -3.87 12.58 17.37
CA GLN A 78 -5.15 13.20 17.69
C GLN A 78 -5.95 12.35 18.69
N SER A 79 -6.01 11.04 18.47
CA SER A 79 -6.76 10.10 19.32
C SER A 79 -6.19 10.00 20.74
N LEU A 80 -4.86 10.07 20.89
CA LEU A 80 -4.21 10.09 22.20
C LEU A 80 -4.64 11.28 23.06
N GLY A 81 -4.83 12.45 22.44
CA GLY A 81 -5.31 13.65 23.14
C GLY A 81 -6.76 13.57 23.63
N LEU A 82 -7.53 12.60 23.12
CA LEU A 82 -8.92 12.38 23.50
C LEU A 82 -9.08 11.44 24.69
N ILE A 83 -8.07 10.61 25.01
CA ILE A 83 -8.14 9.69 26.14
C ILE A 83 -8.38 10.48 27.44
N GLY A 84 -9.39 10.07 28.20
CA GLY A 84 -9.82 10.73 29.43
C GLY A 84 -10.66 12.00 29.20
N ARG A 85 -10.89 12.44 27.97
CA ARG A 85 -11.79 13.56 27.66
C ARG A 85 -13.23 13.09 27.51
N THR A 86 -14.15 13.98 27.88
CA THR A 86 -15.57 13.83 27.56
C THR A 86 -15.80 14.24 26.12
N VAL A 87 -16.41 13.35 25.36
CA VAL A 87 -16.67 13.53 23.94
C VAL A 87 -18.11 13.20 23.61
N GLU A 88 -18.60 13.82 22.56
CA GLU A 88 -19.86 13.56 21.93
C GLU A 88 -19.66 12.54 20.81
N VAL A 89 -20.31 11.38 20.92
CA VAL A 89 -20.25 10.26 19.97
C VAL A 89 -21.53 10.24 19.15
N SER A 90 -21.40 10.38 17.83
CA SER A 90 -22.52 10.31 16.89
C SER A 90 -22.75 8.87 16.42
N GLN A 91 -23.96 8.37 16.62
CA GLN A 91 -24.42 7.03 16.26
C GLN A 91 -25.71 7.09 15.45
N ALA A 92 -26.11 5.95 14.86
CA ALA A 92 -27.36 5.85 14.11
C ALA A 92 -28.61 6.13 14.98
N SER A 93 -28.54 5.84 16.28
CA SER A 93 -29.61 6.08 17.26
C SER A 93 -29.62 7.50 17.84
N GLY A 94 -28.64 8.34 17.48
CA GLY A 94 -28.48 9.70 18.01
C GLY A 94 -27.09 9.94 18.57
N THR A 95 -27.00 10.88 19.48
CA THR A 95 -25.74 11.38 20.02
C THR A 95 -25.61 11.04 21.50
N LEU A 96 -24.44 10.57 21.93
CA LEU A 96 -24.14 10.28 23.33
C LEU A 96 -22.92 11.06 23.81
N THR A 97 -22.96 11.54 25.06
CA THR A 97 -21.83 12.23 25.67
C THR A 97 -21.17 11.29 26.67
N GLU A 98 -19.97 10.81 26.35
CA GLU A 98 -19.27 9.79 27.13
C GLU A 98 -17.79 10.10 27.28
N GLN A 99 -17.14 9.47 28.25
CA GLN A 99 -15.70 9.61 28.45
C GLN A 99 -14.92 8.56 27.64
N VAL A 100 -13.93 9.01 26.88
CA VAL A 100 -12.98 8.12 26.20
C VAL A 100 -12.12 7.43 27.25
N THR A 101 -12.13 6.10 27.25
CA THR A 101 -11.38 5.32 28.24
C THR A 101 -10.14 4.69 27.62
N THR A 102 -10.25 4.11 26.42
CA THR A 102 -9.13 3.41 25.78
C THR A 102 -9.00 3.75 24.32
N LEU A 103 -7.75 3.69 23.84
CA LEU A 103 -7.38 3.73 22.44
C LEU A 103 -6.88 2.34 22.03
N SER A 104 -7.36 1.86 20.89
CA SER A 104 -6.95 0.62 20.24
C SER A 104 -6.57 0.88 18.80
N PHE A 105 -5.88 -0.06 18.15
CA PHE A 105 -5.56 0.03 16.73
C PHE A 105 -6.16 -1.17 15.99
N ALA A 106 -6.98 -0.89 14.98
CA ALA A 106 -7.54 -1.90 14.09
C ALA A 106 -7.05 -1.63 12.67
N ALA A 107 -6.35 -2.60 12.07
CA ALA A 107 -5.76 -2.47 10.72
C ALA A 107 -4.93 -1.18 10.52
N GLY A 108 -4.13 -0.80 11.53
CA GLY A 108 -3.29 0.40 11.48
C GLY A 108 -4.02 1.73 11.70
N ARG A 109 -5.35 1.70 11.96
CA ARG A 109 -6.16 2.88 12.23
C ARG A 109 -6.53 2.96 13.71
N PRO A 110 -6.45 4.13 14.35
CA PRO A 110 -6.88 4.30 15.73
C PRO A 110 -8.40 4.12 15.85
N ALA A 111 -8.82 3.40 16.87
CA ALA A 111 -10.21 3.18 17.24
C ALA A 111 -10.38 3.40 18.74
N LEU A 112 -11.34 4.24 19.11
CA LEU A 112 -11.58 4.67 20.48
C LEU A 112 -12.67 3.82 21.10
N THR A 113 -12.59 3.67 22.43
CA THR A 113 -13.61 3.01 23.24
C THR A 113 -14.07 3.96 24.33
N VAL A 114 -15.38 4.11 24.44
CA VAL A 114 -16.04 4.84 25.53
C VAL A 114 -16.81 3.87 26.40
N LYS A 115 -16.99 4.22 27.66
CA LYS A 115 -17.88 3.50 28.57
C LYS A 115 -19.17 4.29 28.69
N THR A 116 -20.31 3.64 28.47
CA THR A 116 -21.62 4.29 28.60
C THR A 116 -22.02 4.48 30.06
N VAL A 117 -22.98 5.36 30.30
CA VAL A 117 -23.63 5.51 31.62
C VAL A 117 -24.28 4.22 32.14
N GLU A 118 -24.70 3.32 31.25
CA GLU A 118 -25.26 2.00 31.58
C GLU A 118 -24.18 0.94 31.89
N GLY A 119 -22.91 1.31 31.74
CA GLY A 119 -21.76 0.45 32.02
C GLY A 119 -21.32 -0.43 30.84
N GLU A 120 -21.93 -0.28 29.67
CA GLU A 120 -21.54 -0.98 28.44
C GLU A 120 -20.32 -0.32 27.79
N TRP A 121 -19.49 -1.14 27.13
CA TRP A 121 -18.34 -0.65 26.38
C TRP A 121 -18.69 -0.49 24.90
N LEU A 122 -18.61 0.74 24.41
CA LEU A 122 -18.76 1.03 22.99
C LEU A 122 -17.36 1.16 22.38
N SER A 123 -16.94 0.10 21.69
CA SER A 123 -15.64 0.00 21.03
C SER A 123 -15.73 0.22 19.52
N GLY A 124 -14.59 0.53 18.89
CA GLY A 124 -14.50 0.65 17.44
C GLY A 124 -14.88 2.03 16.90
N LEU A 125 -14.96 3.05 17.77
CA LEU A 125 -15.35 4.40 17.37
C LEU A 125 -14.21 5.09 16.60
N SER A 126 -14.52 5.65 15.43
CA SER A 126 -13.56 6.42 14.65
C SER A 126 -13.55 7.89 15.09
N LEU A 127 -12.45 8.61 14.80
CA LEU A 127 -12.36 10.05 15.04
C LEU A 127 -13.46 10.86 14.36
N SER A 128 -13.98 10.40 13.21
CA SER A 128 -15.06 11.09 12.50
C SER A 128 -16.40 11.04 13.22
N GLN A 129 -16.58 10.09 14.14
CA GLN A 129 -17.79 9.94 14.94
C GLN A 129 -17.75 10.75 16.24
N ILE A 130 -16.62 11.41 16.52
CA ILE A 130 -16.34 11.99 17.84
C ILE A 130 -16.15 13.50 17.72
N ALA A 131 -16.89 14.25 18.52
CA ALA A 131 -16.71 15.68 18.72
C ALA A 131 -16.33 15.97 20.18
N VAL A 132 -15.36 16.85 20.42
CA VAL A 132 -14.98 17.23 21.79
C VAL A 132 -16.00 18.22 22.33
N VAL A 133 -16.56 17.93 23.50
CA VAL A 133 -17.40 18.88 24.23
C VAL A 133 -16.47 19.92 24.87
N ARG A 134 -16.68 21.20 24.54
CA ARG A 134 -15.86 22.32 25.03
C ARG A 134 -16.18 22.70 26.46
#